data_AF-A0A1V2GHJ0-F1
#
_entry.id   AF-A0A1V2GHJ0-F1
#
_cell.length_a   1.000
_cell.length_b   1.000
_cell.length_c   1.000
_cell.angle_alpha   90.00
_cell.angle_beta   90.00
_cell.angle_gamma   90.00
#
_symmetry.space_group_name_H-M   'P 1'
#
loop_
_entity.id
_entity.type
_entity.pdbx_description
1 polymer ?
#
loop_
_entity_poly.entity_id
_entity_poly.type
_entity_poly.pdbx_seq_one_letter_code
_entity_poly.pdbx_strand_id
1 'polypeptide(L)'
;MGNVKTKQQIQFRLSGALDLALQNEAARRGMSPNELAKKMVVNELTNVGASTFKGDVLLKHVLSSSFNIVHLVVFMIMKENPEVTEEAATEIASEFVFSKSNKRVGNLLKQLGVED
;
A
#
# COMPACT_ATOMS: atom_id res chain seq x y z
N MET A 1 21.96 8.58 -43.87
CA MET A 1 22.19 8.68 -42.42
C MET A 1 20.91 9.22 -41.79
N GLY A 2 20.16 8.38 -41.07
CA GLY A 2 18.87 8.76 -40.50
C GLY A 2 19.04 9.77 -39.36
N ASN A 3 18.18 10.79 -39.32
CA ASN A 3 18.09 11.78 -38.25
C ASN A 3 17.84 11.08 -36.91
N VAL A 4 18.91 10.82 -36.14
CA VAL A 4 18.78 10.48 -34.72
C VAL A 4 18.25 11.72 -34.03
N LYS A 5 16.96 11.74 -33.66
CA LYS A 5 16.38 12.78 -32.81
C LYS A 5 17.22 12.86 -31.53
N THR A 6 18.08 13.86 -31.43
CA THR A 6 18.81 14.16 -30.19
C THR A 6 17.79 14.42 -29.10
N LYS A 7 17.97 13.78 -27.93
CA LYS A 7 17.08 13.97 -26.78
C LYS A 7 17.05 15.46 -26.46
N GLN A 8 15.89 16.11 -26.63
CA GLN A 8 15.72 17.50 -26.25
C GLN A 8 16.03 17.64 -24.76
N GLN A 9 17.04 18.45 -24.43
CA GLN A 9 17.33 18.81 -23.04
C GLN A 9 16.27 19.81 -22.59
N ILE A 10 15.23 19.32 -21.93
CA ILE A 10 14.24 20.16 -21.26
C ILE A 10 14.82 20.54 -19.91
N GLN A 11 15.11 21.82 -19.70
CA GLN A 11 15.56 22.36 -18.41
C GLN A 11 14.34 22.88 -17.64
N PHE A 12 13.98 22.19 -16.56
CA PHE A 12 12.99 22.70 -15.62
C PHE A 12 13.69 23.59 -14.59
N ARG A 13 13.11 24.77 -14.32
CA ARG A 13 13.57 25.64 -13.24
C ARG A 13 12.81 25.29 -11.97
N LEU A 14 13.50 24.75 -10.99
CA LEU A 14 12.96 24.55 -9.65
C LEU A 14 13.10 25.84 -8.83
N SER A 15 12.23 26.03 -7.84
CA SER A 15 12.45 27.06 -6.83
C SER A 15 13.71 26.73 -6.02
N GLY A 16 14.40 27.74 -5.48
CA GLY A 16 15.68 27.53 -4.77
C GLY A 16 15.59 26.53 -3.60
N ALA A 17 14.47 26.50 -2.89
CA ALA A 17 14.24 25.54 -1.82
C ALA A 17 14.09 24.09 -2.33
N LEU A 18 13.42 23.90 -3.47
CA LEU A 18 13.23 22.57 -4.07
C LEU A 18 14.52 22.05 -4.71
N ASP A 19 15.32 22.93 -5.31
CA ASP A 19 16.62 22.55 -5.87
C ASP A 19 17.58 22.09 -4.75
N LEU A 20 17.63 22.82 -3.63
CA LEU A 20 18.42 22.43 -2.47
C LEU A 20 17.96 21.07 -1.89
N ALA A 21 16.64 20.85 -1.78
CA ALA A 21 16.09 19.58 -1.31
C ALA A 21 16.45 18.42 -2.26
N LEU A 22 16.37 18.63 -3.58
CA LEU A 22 16.75 17.64 -4.58
C LEU A 22 18.25 17.31 -4.51
N GLN A 23 19.11 18.31 -4.35
CA GLN A 23 20.55 18.12 -4.22
C GLN A 23 20.92 17.33 -2.96
N ASN A 24 20.33 17.66 -1.82
CA ASN A 24 20.56 16.96 -0.56
C ASN A 24 20.13 15.48 -0.66
N GLU A 25 18.98 15.21 -1.25
CA GLU A 25 18.47 13.85 -1.40
C GLU A 25 19.28 13.04 -2.43
N ALA A 26 19.78 13.69 -3.48
CA ALA A 26 20.66 13.09 -4.47
C ALA A 26 22.01 12.70 -3.85
N ALA A 27 22.60 13.61 -3.06
CA ALA A 27 23.83 13.36 -2.32
C ALA A 27 23.67 12.20 -1.31
N ARG A 28 22.55 12.17 -0.56
CA ARG A 28 22.23 11.08 0.37
C ARG A 28 22.19 9.71 -0.30
N ARG A 29 21.74 9.65 -1.56
CA ARG A 29 21.62 8.41 -2.34
C ARG A 29 22.80 8.14 -3.27
N GLY A 30 23.85 8.96 -3.22
CA GLY A 30 25.05 8.81 -4.04
C GLY A 30 24.78 8.90 -5.55
N MET A 31 23.82 9.71 -5.98
CA MET A 31 23.45 9.87 -7.40
C MET A 31 23.39 11.34 -7.80
N SER A 32 23.38 11.62 -9.11
CA SER A 32 23.24 12.99 -9.57
C SER A 32 21.80 13.51 -9.38
N PRO A 33 21.59 14.82 -9.13
CA PRO A 33 20.25 15.40 -9.02
C PRO A 33 19.36 15.12 -10.23
N ASN A 34 19.96 15.10 -11.43
CA ASN A 34 19.26 14.79 -12.68
C ASN A 34 18.80 13.32 -12.75
N GLU A 35 19.61 12.37 -12.28
CA GLU A 35 19.21 10.96 -12.21
C GLU A 35 18.11 10.74 -11.18
N LEU A 36 18.21 11.42 -10.03
CA LEU A 36 17.17 11.36 -9.01
C LEU A 36 15.85 11.91 -9.55
N ALA A 37 15.87 13.08 -10.18
CA ALA A 37 14.67 13.69 -10.79
C ALA A 37 14.02 12.76 -11.82
N LYS A 38 14.81 12.14 -12.70
CA LYS A 38 14.31 11.15 -13.67
C LYS A 38 13.66 9.95 -12.97
N LYS A 39 14.28 9.41 -11.91
CA LYS A 39 13.71 8.30 -11.14
C LYS A 39 12.43 8.70 -10.44
N MET A 40 12.34 9.92 -9.90
CA MET A 40 11.11 10.42 -9.27
C MET A 40 9.99 10.55 -10.29
N VAL A 41 10.27 11.10 -11.47
CA VAL A 41 9.29 11.21 -12.56
C VAL A 41 8.84 9.83 -13.05
N VAL A 42 9.78 8.89 -13.27
CA VAL A 42 9.43 7.52 -13.66
C VAL A 42 8.59 6.86 -12.57
N ASN A 43 9.00 6.98 -11.30
CA ASN A 43 8.25 6.43 -10.19
C ASN A 43 6.84 7.00 -10.15
N GLU A 44 6.69 8.32 -10.24
CA GLU A 44 5.39 8.98 -10.24
C GLU A 44 4.53 8.58 -11.44
N LEU A 45 5.10 8.50 -12.64
CA LEU A 45 4.39 8.00 -13.83
C LEU A 45 4.01 6.53 -13.73
N THR A 46 4.75 5.73 -12.95
CA THR A 46 4.38 4.33 -12.65
C THR A 46 3.46 4.20 -11.43
N ASN A 47 3.32 5.25 -10.62
CA ASN A 47 2.54 5.25 -9.38
C ASN A 47 1.16 5.90 -9.59
N VAL A 48 1.08 6.92 -10.45
CA VAL A 48 -0.15 7.63 -10.82
C VAL A 48 -0.71 7.01 -12.10
N GLY A 49 -1.59 6.00 -11.97
CA GLY A 49 -2.62 5.80 -13.00
C GLY A 49 -2.81 4.43 -13.65
N ALA A 50 -2.30 3.32 -13.12
CA ALA A 50 -2.81 2.02 -13.52
C ALA A 50 -2.56 0.99 -12.42
N SER A 51 -3.58 0.18 -12.09
CA SER A 51 -3.49 -1.07 -11.34
C SER A 51 -2.16 -1.76 -11.59
N THR A 52 -1.15 -1.48 -10.77
CA THR A 52 0.13 -2.14 -10.93
C THR A 52 -0.10 -3.53 -10.41
N PHE A 53 0.22 -4.55 -11.21
CA PHE A 53 0.20 -5.95 -10.79
C PHE A 53 0.73 -6.16 -9.35
N LYS A 54 1.68 -5.33 -8.90
CA LYS A 54 2.15 -5.30 -7.50
C LYS A 54 1.10 -4.88 -6.48
N GLY A 55 0.33 -3.83 -6.74
CA GLY A 55 -0.80 -3.41 -5.90
C GLY A 55 -1.89 -4.48 -5.85
N ASP A 56 -2.24 -5.07 -6.99
CA ASP A 56 -3.25 -6.13 -7.06
C ASP A 56 -2.79 -7.41 -6.37
N VAL A 57 -1.52 -7.78 -6.52
CA VAL A 57 -0.92 -8.94 -5.83
C VAL A 57 -0.83 -8.69 -4.33
N LEU A 58 -0.45 -7.48 -3.90
CA LEU A 58 -0.43 -7.12 -2.49
C LEU A 58 -1.84 -7.19 -1.89
N LEU A 59 -2.82 -6.60 -2.57
CA LEU A 59 -4.21 -6.63 -2.14
C LEU A 59 -4.73 -8.06 -2.09
N LYS A 60 -4.48 -8.87 -3.13
CA LYS A 60 -4.84 -10.29 -3.15
C LYS A 60 -4.20 -11.04 -1.98
N HIS A 61 -2.92 -10.83 -1.71
CA HIS A 61 -2.23 -11.49 -0.61
C HIS A 61 -2.85 -11.10 0.74
N VAL A 62 -3.04 -9.80 0.99
CA VAL A 62 -3.64 -9.29 2.23
C VAL A 62 -5.06 -9.83 2.42
N LEU A 63 -5.90 -9.79 1.37
CA LEU A 63 -7.26 -10.29 1.43
C LEU A 63 -7.29 -11.81 1.64
N SER A 64 -6.51 -12.59 0.90
CA SER A 64 -6.47 -14.06 1.06
C SER A 64 -6.02 -14.46 2.46
N SER A 65 -4.97 -13.84 3.01
CA SER A 65 -4.54 -14.11 4.38
C SER A 65 -5.63 -13.75 5.40
N SER A 66 -6.30 -12.61 5.21
CA SER A 66 -7.36 -12.15 6.11
C SER A 66 -8.55 -13.10 6.09
N PHE A 67 -9.02 -13.49 4.91
CA PHE A 67 -10.12 -14.45 4.78
C PHE A 67 -9.73 -15.83 5.33
N ASN A 68 -8.51 -16.32 5.11
CA ASN A 68 -8.09 -17.59 5.71
C ASN A 68 -8.16 -17.57 7.23
N ILE A 69 -7.77 -16.46 7.87
CA ILE A 69 -7.88 -16.30 9.33
C ILE A 69 -9.34 -16.27 9.77
N VAL A 70 -10.20 -15.54 9.06
CA VAL A 70 -11.65 -15.49 9.35
C VAL A 70 -12.26 -16.88 9.29
N HIS A 71 -12.02 -17.64 8.21
CA HIS A 71 -12.53 -19.00 8.08
C HIS A 71 -11.91 -19.97 9.09
N LEU A 72 -10.63 -19.80 9.44
CA LEU A 72 -9.98 -20.60 10.47
C LEU A 72 -10.64 -20.41 11.84
N VAL A 73 -10.99 -19.18 12.21
CA VAL A 73 -11.69 -18.88 13.46
C VAL A 73 -13.04 -19.58 13.49
N VAL A 74 -13.82 -19.46 12.42
CA VAL A 74 -15.13 -20.14 12.29
C VAL A 74 -14.97 -21.66 12.37
N PHE A 75 -14.00 -22.21 11.65
CA PHE A 75 -13.69 -23.64 11.69
C PHE A 75 -13.29 -24.12 13.09
N MET A 76 -12.50 -23.34 13.84
CA MET A 76 -12.13 -23.69 15.21
C MET A 76 -13.35 -23.71 16.14
N ILE A 77 -14.27 -22.75 16.00
CA ILE A 77 -15.50 -22.71 16.79
C ILE A 77 -16.35 -23.95 16.51
N MET A 78 -16.52 -24.31 15.23
CA MET A 78 -17.26 -25.51 14.83
C MET A 78 -16.56 -26.82 15.26
N LYS A 79 -15.23 -26.85 15.24
CA LYS A 79 -14.45 -28.02 15.67
C LYS A 79 -14.64 -28.31 17.15
N GLU A 80 -14.67 -27.28 17.98
CA GLU A 80 -14.90 -27.42 19.42
C GLU A 80 -16.40 -27.58 19.75
N ASN A 81 -17.29 -27.19 18.83
CA ASN A 81 -18.75 -27.26 18.99
C ASN A 81 -19.41 -27.86 17.73
N PRO A 82 -19.42 -29.20 17.58
CA PRO A 82 -19.85 -29.86 16.34
C PRO A 82 -21.32 -29.63 15.95
N GLU A 83 -22.14 -29.19 16.89
CA GLU A 83 -23.58 -28.93 16.65
C GLU A 83 -23.87 -27.50 16.20
N VAL A 84 -22.86 -26.62 16.21
CA VAL A 84 -22.98 -25.23 15.78
C VAL A 84 -22.83 -25.17 14.26
N THR A 85 -23.79 -24.54 13.59
CA THR A 85 -23.72 -24.32 12.13
C THR A 85 -22.66 -23.27 11.80
N GLU A 86 -22.24 -23.22 10.53
CA GLU A 86 -21.27 -22.23 10.07
C GLU A 86 -21.77 -20.80 10.29
N GLU A 87 -23.06 -20.53 10.08
CA GLU A 87 -23.65 -19.21 10.30
C GLU A 87 -23.59 -18.81 11.77
N ALA A 88 -23.95 -19.71 12.68
CA ALA A 88 -23.91 -19.45 14.12
C ALA A 88 -22.46 -19.28 14.62
N ALA A 89 -21.52 -20.08 14.12
CA ALA A 89 -20.10 -19.93 14.42
C ALA A 89 -19.53 -18.60 13.89
N THR A 90 -19.99 -18.15 12.72
CA THR A 90 -19.63 -16.84 12.16
C THR A 90 -20.18 -15.70 13.00
N GLU A 91 -21.41 -15.81 13.51
CA GLU A 91 -22.01 -14.82 14.40
C GLU A 91 -21.23 -14.68 15.71
N ILE A 92 -20.87 -15.82 16.34
CA ILE A 92 -20.00 -15.87 17.51
C ILE A 92 -18.64 -15.22 17.21
N ALA A 93 -18.00 -15.58 16.09
CA ALA A 93 -16.73 -14.99 15.69
C ALA A 93 -16.84 -13.46 15.50
N SER A 94 -17.95 -13.00 14.89
CA SER A 94 -18.21 -11.58 14.66
C SER A 94 -18.34 -10.80 15.96
N GLU A 95 -19.14 -11.32 16.90
CA GLU A 95 -19.40 -10.68 18.18
C GLU A 95 -18.14 -10.60 19.06
N PHE A 96 -17.37 -11.69 19.15
CA PHE A 96 -16.29 -11.78 20.14
C PHE A 96 -14.88 -11.51 19.60
N VAL A 97 -14.63 -11.78 18.32
CA VAL A 97 -13.32 -11.66 17.68
C VAL A 97 -13.28 -10.45 16.75
N PHE A 98 -14.16 -10.40 15.75
CA PHE A 98 -14.09 -9.36 14.72
C PHE A 98 -14.45 -7.98 15.27
N SER A 99 -15.43 -7.87 16.18
CA SER A 99 -15.79 -6.60 16.81
C SER A 99 -14.62 -5.93 17.55
N LYS A 100 -13.80 -6.73 18.28
CA LYS A 100 -12.63 -6.24 19.02
C LYS A 100 -11.52 -5.81 18.07
N SER A 101 -11.26 -6.61 17.03
CA SER A 101 -10.30 -6.29 16.00
C SER A 101 -10.68 -4.99 15.28
N ASN A 102 -11.95 -4.84 14.88
CA ASN A 102 -12.46 -3.64 14.23
C ASN A 102 -12.33 -2.40 15.12
N LYS A 103 -12.69 -2.50 16.41
CA LYS A 103 -12.49 -1.39 17.36
C LYS A 103 -11.02 -0.98 17.47
N ARG A 104 -10.11 -1.95 17.52
CA ARG A 104 -8.66 -1.67 17.63
C ARG A 104 -8.11 -1.04 16.35
N VAL A 105 -8.53 -1.52 15.18
CA VAL A 105 -8.19 -0.92 13.88
C VAL A 105 -8.73 0.50 13.79
N GLY A 106 -10.01 0.72 14.08
CA GLY A 106 -10.61 2.06 14.08
C GLY A 106 -9.88 3.03 15.02
N ASN A 107 -9.51 2.59 16.23
CA ASN A 107 -8.71 3.42 17.14
C ASN A 107 -7.33 3.77 16.59
N LEU A 108 -6.66 2.83 15.92
CA LEU A 108 -5.37 3.09 15.27
C LEU A 108 -5.52 4.08 14.11
N LEU A 109 -6.56 3.92 13.29
CA LEU A 109 -6.84 4.84 12.18
C LEU A 109 -7.15 6.26 12.67
N LYS A 110 -7.90 6.40 13.78
CA LYS A 110 -8.11 7.67 14.47
C LYS A 110 -6.80 8.29 14.98
N GLN A 111 -5.94 7.49 15.63
CA GLN A 111 -4.63 7.96 16.11
C GLN A 111 -3.71 8.42 14.99
N LEU A 112 -3.86 7.83 13.80
CA LEU A 112 -3.09 8.19 12.60
C LEU A 112 -3.74 9.32 11.78
N GLY A 113 -4.91 9.84 12.20
CA GLY A 113 -5.63 10.91 11.50
C GLY A 113 -6.24 10.48 10.16
N VAL A 114 -6.53 9.19 9.98
CA VAL A 114 -7.11 8.62 8.76
C VAL A 114 -8.64 8.56 8.81
N GLU A 115 -9.22 8.36 10.01
CA GLU A 115 -10.66 8.30 10.26
C GLU A 115 -11.02 9.18 11.47
N ASP A 116 -12.25 9.73 11.51
CA ASP A 116 -12.79 10.54 12.63
C ASP A 116 -13.25 9.67 13.81
#